data_AF-A0A2G8SN12-F1
#
_entry.id   AF-A0A2G8SN12-F1
#
_cell.length_a   1.000
_cell.length_b   1.000
_cell.length_c   1.000
_cell.angle_alpha   90.00
_cell.angle_beta   90.00
_cell.angle_gamma   90.00
#
_symmetry.space_group_name_H-M   'P 1'
#
loop_
_entity.id
_entity.type
_entity.pdbx_description
1 polymer ?
#
loop_
_entity_poly.entity_id
_entity_poly.type
_entity_poly.pdbx_seq_one_letter_code
_entity_poly.pdbx_strand_id
1 'polypeptide(L)'
;MTLISSVTRVLFIAAIALVAVADVEATASKPRHAHHKISALLSKAVREATDAITINKRASSKVNAAYYPNWAIYAPYNLMPTDIKTSSLTHLFYSFADVSLDTNTIELSDSWSDVEKTFPGDATHESGTNVYGCLKQLYLIKLAHRNIKTVLSVGGGARSAKGHFNFVTSPSKRATFVKSAVQMVEDYGIDGIDIDYEFPDSTALGAGLASLLTELRSAFNDLQKKKGDATPYLVTAATSALPSQYKYYDFKKMDAALSFWNLMAYDYTGSWTDIADNQANLYGGSRTGVSTDKAIKEYISRGATTSKISLGIPLYGRVFEKTSGLGKSYSGTANDEGTYSNRDLPKAGATLHEDTTDVASYTYDASKREFVSFDTPKIATLKAQYAQSKGLAGTFFWHLSTDKRDSNSLVDTTAKTFGSLEQTQNHINYPNSKFTNIRNNMGKGSGGGGSTGKTTSSYTTSHTTRKPTTTTSKGSKPTSSSGKCSGVAAWNASTNYKPKASVTYNGHLWTANDYSHNDIPGNYAGVWTDKGKC
;
A
#
# COMPACT_ATOMS: atom_id res chain seq x y z
N MET A 1 -32.75 44.45 49.49
CA MET A 1 -33.09 43.72 50.73
C MET A 1 -33.03 42.24 50.40
N THR A 2 -31.91 41.60 50.75
CA THR A 2 -31.77 40.57 51.80
C THR A 2 -32.29 39.20 51.32
N LEU A 3 -31.41 38.34 50.79
CA LEU A 3 -30.59 37.32 51.47
C LEU A 3 -31.39 36.10 51.96
N ILE A 4 -30.79 34.92 51.68
CA ILE A 4 -30.79 33.71 52.53
C ILE A 4 -32.12 32.93 52.55
N SER A 5 -32.18 31.61 52.70
CA SER A 5 -31.33 30.43 52.44
C SER A 5 -32.17 29.24 52.93
N SER A 6 -31.77 28.03 52.54
CA SER A 6 -31.73 26.85 53.42
C SER A 6 -32.97 25.96 53.64
N VAL A 7 -32.72 24.69 53.27
CA VAL A 7 -32.91 23.44 54.06
C VAL A 7 -34.10 22.54 53.71
N THR A 8 -33.77 21.56 52.85
CA THR A 8 -33.85 20.09 53.04
C THR A 8 -35.04 19.48 53.80
N ARG A 9 -35.83 18.64 53.10
CA ARG A 9 -36.32 17.35 53.62
C ARG A 9 -36.33 16.25 52.55
N VAL A 10 -35.86 15.10 53.01
CA VAL A 10 -35.68 13.77 52.42
C VAL A 10 -36.98 13.15 51.92
N LEU A 11 -36.96 12.32 50.86
CA LEU A 11 -37.59 10.99 50.81
C LEU A 11 -37.38 10.22 49.47
N PHE A 12 -37.09 8.92 49.64
CA PHE A 12 -37.19 7.75 48.74
C PHE A 12 -36.20 7.52 47.59
N ILE A 13 -35.23 6.63 47.89
CA ILE A 13 -34.62 5.68 46.95
C ILE A 13 -35.57 4.49 46.80
N ALA A 14 -35.89 4.10 45.56
CA ALA A 14 -36.11 2.69 45.21
C ALA A 14 -35.85 2.49 43.71
N ALA A 15 -34.74 1.82 43.42
CA ALA A 15 -34.44 1.23 42.13
C ALA A 15 -35.35 0.00 41.93
N ILE A 16 -36.03 -0.08 40.79
CA ILE A 16 -36.77 -1.26 40.37
C ILE A 16 -35.80 -2.18 39.62
N ALA A 17 -35.37 -3.24 40.28
CA ALA A 17 -34.97 -4.48 39.64
C ALA A 17 -36.00 -5.54 40.06
N LEU A 18 -36.87 -5.93 39.13
CA LEU A 18 -37.79 -7.05 39.30
C LEU A 18 -37.12 -8.28 38.66
N VAL A 19 -36.62 -9.17 39.51
CA VAL A 19 -36.46 -10.59 39.19
C VAL A 19 -37.53 -11.30 40.01
N ALA A 20 -38.46 -11.97 39.34
CA ALA A 20 -39.37 -12.89 40.00
C ALA A 20 -38.60 -14.16 40.37
N VAL A 21 -38.61 -14.45 41.66
CA VAL A 21 -38.09 -15.68 42.28
C VAL A 21 -39.17 -16.76 42.18
N ALA A 22 -38.77 -17.97 41.81
CA ALA A 22 -39.45 -19.17 42.28
C ALA A 22 -38.46 -19.91 43.18
N ASP A 23 -38.84 -20.02 44.45
CA ASP A 23 -38.07 -20.59 45.55
C ASP A 23 -37.88 -22.10 45.41
N VAL A 24 -36.63 -22.55 45.59
CA VAL A 24 -36.31 -23.82 46.24
C VAL A 24 -35.09 -23.60 47.14
N GLU A 25 -35.32 -23.43 48.45
CA GLU A 25 -34.34 -23.68 49.53
C GLU A 25 -33.98 -25.19 49.52
N ALA A 26 -32.80 -25.72 49.86
CA ALA A 26 -31.60 -25.27 50.57
C ALA A 26 -30.44 -26.19 50.10
N THR A 27 -29.14 -25.84 50.06
CA THR A 27 -28.24 -25.72 51.23
C THR A 27 -26.80 -25.41 50.76
N ALA A 28 -26.11 -24.59 51.56
CA ALA A 28 -24.67 -24.63 51.88
C ALA A 28 -23.54 -24.23 50.87
N SER A 29 -22.95 -23.05 51.19
CA SER A 29 -21.50 -22.75 51.29
C SER A 29 -20.76 -21.90 50.20
N LYS A 30 -20.21 -20.77 50.69
CA LYS A 30 -19.23 -19.74 50.23
C LYS A 30 -18.19 -20.06 49.12
N PRO A 31 -17.38 -19.07 48.61
CA PRO A 31 -17.50 -17.60 48.61
C PRO A 31 -17.20 -16.87 47.26
N ARG A 32 -17.64 -15.61 47.17
CA ARG A 32 -17.25 -14.59 46.17
C ARG A 32 -15.76 -14.23 46.25
N HIS A 33 -14.89 -14.89 45.49
CA HIS A 33 -13.49 -14.43 45.29
C HIS A 33 -12.95 -14.51 43.85
N ALA A 34 -13.72 -15.01 42.87
CA ALA A 34 -13.24 -15.16 41.49
C ALA A 34 -13.35 -13.88 40.63
N HIS A 35 -14.37 -13.05 40.85
CA HIS A 35 -14.69 -11.95 39.92
C HIS A 35 -13.73 -10.74 39.98
N HIS A 36 -13.07 -10.50 41.12
CA HIS A 36 -12.16 -9.36 41.25
C HIS A 36 -10.78 -9.62 40.62
N LYS A 37 -10.33 -10.89 40.61
CA LYS A 37 -9.05 -11.27 40.00
C LYS A 37 -9.10 -11.23 38.46
N ILE A 38 -10.24 -11.57 37.86
CA ILE A 38 -10.42 -11.54 36.40
C ILE A 38 -10.41 -10.10 35.85
N SER A 39 -11.04 -9.15 36.56
CA SER A 39 -11.04 -7.73 36.18
C SER A 39 -9.64 -7.09 36.31
N ALA A 40 -8.87 -7.48 37.33
CA ALA A 40 -7.48 -7.04 37.50
C ALA A 40 -6.53 -7.64 36.43
N LEU A 41 -6.74 -8.90 36.03
CA LEU A 41 -5.97 -9.56 34.98
C LEU A 41 -6.29 -9.01 33.57
N LEU A 42 -7.57 -8.69 33.30
CA LEU A 42 -7.98 -8.02 32.05
C LEU A 42 -7.42 -6.59 31.97
N SER A 43 -7.44 -5.84 33.08
CA SER A 43 -6.88 -4.49 33.10
C SER A 43 -5.34 -4.46 33.12
N LYS A 44 -4.68 -5.56 33.53
CA LYS A 44 -3.24 -5.76 33.37
C LYS A 44 -2.89 -6.18 31.94
N ALA A 45 -3.64 -7.09 31.33
CA ALA A 45 -3.46 -7.48 29.92
C ALA A 45 -3.73 -6.32 28.95
N VAL A 46 -4.69 -5.44 29.24
CA VAL A 46 -4.93 -4.20 28.47
C VAL A 46 -3.82 -3.17 28.68
N ARG A 47 -3.22 -3.10 29.89
CA ARG A 47 -2.05 -2.25 30.19
C ARG A 47 -0.75 -2.78 29.58
N GLU A 48 -0.56 -4.09 29.52
CA GLU A 48 0.59 -4.74 28.87
C GLU A 48 0.44 -4.76 27.34
N ALA A 49 -0.79 -4.71 26.81
CA ALA A 49 -1.07 -4.45 25.40
C ALA A 49 -0.89 -2.97 24.99
N THR A 50 -0.69 -2.05 25.96
CA THR A 50 -0.43 -0.62 25.74
C THR A 50 1.02 -0.22 25.97
N ASP A 51 1.97 -1.16 25.89
CA ASP A 51 3.29 -0.85 25.32
C ASP A 51 3.04 -0.49 23.85
N ALA A 52 2.59 0.74 23.65
CA ALA A 52 2.36 1.34 22.36
C ALA A 52 3.68 1.23 21.62
N ILE A 53 3.76 0.30 20.68
CA ILE A 53 4.64 0.42 19.53
C ILE A 53 4.22 1.74 18.91
N THR A 54 4.91 2.79 19.31
CA THR A 54 4.72 4.12 18.78
C THR A 54 5.10 3.98 17.33
N ILE A 55 4.11 3.99 16.45
CA ILE A 55 4.37 4.12 15.01
C ILE A 55 5.06 5.46 14.88
N ASN A 56 6.40 5.42 14.76
CA ASN A 56 7.25 6.59 14.82
C ASN A 56 6.69 7.68 13.90
N LYS A 57 6.61 8.91 14.42
CA LYS A 57 6.34 10.11 13.64
C LYS A 57 7.25 10.08 12.41
N ARG A 58 6.66 9.94 11.21
CA ARG A 58 7.42 9.88 9.95
C ARG A 58 8.22 11.17 9.80
N ALA A 59 9.54 11.08 9.96
CA ALA A 59 10.44 12.19 9.76
C ALA A 59 10.48 12.52 8.26
N SER A 60 9.80 13.58 7.82
CA SER A 60 9.89 14.20 6.48
C SER A 60 9.57 13.37 5.22
N SER A 61 9.56 12.03 5.29
CA SER A 61 9.47 11.15 4.13
C SER A 61 8.04 10.69 3.84
N LYS A 62 7.64 10.66 2.56
CA LYS A 62 6.27 10.37 2.12
C LYS A 62 6.08 8.95 1.59
N VAL A 63 4.89 8.42 1.78
CA VAL A 63 4.39 7.25 1.05
C VAL A 63 4.08 7.68 -0.38
N ASN A 64 4.54 6.89 -1.34
CA ASN A 64 3.99 6.89 -2.69
C ASN A 64 3.72 5.44 -3.07
N ALA A 65 2.45 5.07 -3.18
CA ALA A 65 2.04 3.68 -3.31
C ALA A 65 1.17 3.48 -4.55
N ALA A 66 1.07 2.27 -5.07
CA ALA A 66 0.14 2.00 -6.16
C ALA A 66 -0.48 0.62 -6.01
N TYR A 67 -1.74 0.50 -6.43
CA TYR A 67 -2.39 -0.78 -6.64
C TYR A 67 -1.89 -1.36 -7.96
N TYR A 68 -1.39 -2.60 -7.91
CA TYR A 68 -1.00 -3.41 -9.06
C TYR A 68 -1.97 -4.60 -9.15
N PRO A 69 -2.95 -4.53 -10.06
CA PRO A 69 -3.88 -5.62 -10.22
C PRO A 69 -3.24 -6.85 -10.85
N ASN A 70 -3.62 -8.06 -10.45
CA ASN A 70 -3.12 -9.30 -11.01
C ASN A 70 -3.53 -9.47 -12.48
N TRP A 71 -4.62 -8.83 -12.92
CA TRP A 71 -4.99 -8.77 -14.34
C TRP A 71 -4.14 -7.80 -15.18
N ALA A 72 -3.25 -7.00 -14.57
CA ALA A 72 -2.42 -6.04 -15.29
C ALA A 72 -1.47 -6.69 -16.32
N ILE A 73 -1.16 -7.98 -16.15
CA ILE A 73 -0.30 -8.73 -17.06
C ILE A 73 -0.96 -9.05 -18.41
N TYR A 74 -2.30 -8.95 -18.49
CA TYR A 74 -3.05 -9.27 -19.69
C TYR A 74 -3.31 -8.04 -20.56
N ALA A 75 -3.75 -8.27 -21.79
CA ALA A 75 -4.25 -7.21 -22.64
C ALA A 75 -5.53 -6.58 -22.03
N PRO A 76 -5.76 -5.26 -22.23
CA PRO A 76 -4.94 -4.32 -22.98
C PRO A 76 -3.79 -3.68 -22.17
N TYR A 77 -3.68 -4.01 -20.89
CA TYR A 77 -2.76 -3.35 -19.96
C TYR A 77 -1.30 -3.67 -20.24
N ASN A 78 -0.99 -4.96 -20.39
CA ASN A 78 0.33 -5.50 -20.67
C ASN A 78 1.42 -4.82 -19.80
N LEU A 79 1.16 -4.70 -18.50
CA LEU A 79 2.14 -4.24 -17.52
C LEU A 79 2.59 -5.47 -16.74
N MET A 80 3.80 -5.93 -17.01
CA MET A 80 4.43 -7.01 -16.23
C MET A 80 5.03 -6.43 -14.95
N PRO A 81 5.22 -7.24 -13.88
CA PRO A 81 5.89 -6.75 -12.68
C PRO A 81 7.32 -6.25 -12.96
N THR A 82 7.99 -6.83 -13.96
CA THR A 82 9.33 -6.41 -14.43
C THR A 82 9.35 -5.01 -15.07
N ASP A 83 8.19 -4.50 -15.49
CA ASP A 83 8.06 -3.16 -16.08
C ASP A 83 7.84 -2.08 -15.00
N ILE A 84 7.64 -2.47 -13.73
CA ILE A 84 7.33 -1.55 -12.64
C ILE A 84 8.56 -0.69 -12.32
N LYS A 85 8.41 0.62 -12.47
CA LYS A 85 9.38 1.60 -12.00
C LYS A 85 9.33 1.75 -10.47
N THR A 86 10.16 1.00 -9.77
CA THR A 86 10.20 0.96 -8.30
C THR A 86 10.72 2.23 -7.65
N SER A 87 11.56 3.02 -8.33
CA SER A 87 12.19 4.24 -7.78
C SER A 87 11.19 5.31 -7.32
N SER A 88 9.96 5.27 -7.87
CA SER A 88 8.90 6.23 -7.57
C SER A 88 7.90 5.69 -6.56
N LEU A 89 8.13 4.49 -6.01
CA LEU A 89 7.20 3.80 -5.13
C LEU A 89 7.83 3.47 -3.78
N THR A 90 6.96 3.18 -2.82
CA THR A 90 7.27 2.74 -1.46
C THR A 90 6.48 1.48 -1.11
N HIS A 91 5.28 1.34 -1.70
CA HIS A 91 4.40 0.20 -1.52
C HIS A 91 3.76 -0.19 -2.86
N LEU A 92 3.59 -1.49 -3.06
CA LEU A 92 2.78 -2.09 -4.09
C LEU A 92 1.65 -2.88 -3.41
N PHE A 93 0.40 -2.46 -3.62
CA PHE A 93 -0.78 -3.21 -3.20
C PHE A 93 -1.13 -4.20 -4.31
N TYR A 94 -0.91 -5.49 -4.08
CA TYR A 94 -1.21 -6.55 -5.05
C TYR A 94 -2.69 -6.91 -4.98
N SER A 95 -3.42 -6.67 -6.05
CA SER A 95 -4.89 -6.67 -6.05
C SER A 95 -5.47 -7.65 -7.07
N PHE A 96 -6.53 -8.40 -6.80
CA PHE A 96 -7.10 -8.66 -5.49
C PHE A 96 -6.99 -10.15 -5.19
N ALA A 97 -6.66 -10.48 -3.95
CA ALA A 97 -7.13 -11.73 -3.37
C ALA A 97 -8.62 -11.58 -3.01
N ASP A 98 -9.32 -12.70 -2.92
CA ASP A 98 -10.72 -12.78 -2.53
C ASP A 98 -10.86 -13.43 -1.14
N VAL A 99 -12.09 -13.47 -0.63
CA VAL A 99 -12.48 -14.22 0.57
C VAL A 99 -13.42 -15.34 0.14
N SER A 100 -13.05 -16.59 0.45
CA SER A 100 -13.91 -17.74 0.21
C SER A 100 -15.19 -17.62 1.05
N LEU A 101 -16.35 -17.70 0.39
CA LEU A 101 -17.65 -17.67 1.07
C LEU A 101 -17.90 -18.91 1.95
N ASP A 102 -17.26 -20.03 1.62
CA ASP A 102 -17.43 -21.30 2.34
C ASP A 102 -16.58 -21.34 3.60
N THR A 103 -15.30 -21.00 3.48
CA THR A 103 -14.32 -21.18 4.57
C THR A 103 -14.03 -19.88 5.31
N ASN A 104 -14.29 -18.70 4.71
CA ASN A 104 -13.86 -17.38 5.19
C ASN A 104 -12.33 -17.21 5.23
N THR A 105 -11.59 -18.00 4.45
CA THR A 105 -10.15 -17.82 4.24
C THR A 105 -9.90 -16.91 3.04
N ILE A 106 -8.76 -16.21 3.04
CA ILE A 106 -8.27 -15.51 1.86
C ILE A 106 -7.92 -16.54 0.78
N GLU A 107 -8.25 -16.23 -0.47
CA GLU A 107 -7.91 -17.03 -1.65
C GLU A 107 -7.35 -16.16 -2.77
N LEU A 108 -6.45 -16.72 -3.56
CA LEU A 108 -5.94 -16.07 -4.77
C LEU A 108 -7.02 -16.11 -5.85
N SER A 109 -7.14 -15.04 -6.63
CA SER A 109 -8.25 -14.89 -7.58
C SER A 109 -7.90 -15.33 -9.01
N ASP A 110 -6.62 -15.44 -9.33
CA ASP A 110 -6.13 -15.89 -10.64
C ASP A 110 -4.81 -16.66 -10.45
N SER A 111 -4.89 -17.99 -10.35
CA SER A 111 -3.69 -18.81 -10.11
C SER A 111 -2.64 -18.66 -11.20
N TRP A 112 -3.06 -18.47 -12.46
CA TRP A 112 -2.13 -18.26 -13.58
C TRP A 112 -1.30 -17.00 -13.36
N SER A 113 -1.96 -15.87 -13.13
CA SER A 113 -1.25 -14.61 -12.90
C SER A 113 -0.47 -14.61 -11.58
N ASP A 114 -1.09 -15.14 -10.52
CA ASP A 114 -0.59 -15.01 -9.15
C ASP A 114 0.64 -15.88 -8.91
N VAL A 115 0.62 -17.16 -9.34
CA VAL A 115 1.59 -18.16 -8.88
C VAL A 115 2.13 -19.11 -9.96
N GLU A 116 1.56 -19.18 -11.16
CA GLU A 116 1.97 -20.17 -12.18
C GLU A 116 2.77 -19.56 -13.33
N LYS A 117 2.41 -18.37 -13.80
CA LYS A 117 3.04 -17.74 -14.97
C LYS A 117 4.55 -17.62 -14.78
N THR A 118 5.31 -18.16 -15.74
CA THR A 118 6.76 -18.00 -15.78
C THR A 118 7.14 -16.68 -16.43
N PHE A 119 8.19 -16.05 -15.90
CA PHE A 119 8.81 -14.84 -16.42
C PHE A 119 10.24 -15.12 -16.87
N PRO A 120 10.85 -14.25 -17.69
CA PRO A 120 12.25 -14.41 -18.07
C PRO A 120 13.17 -14.56 -16.84
N GLY A 121 13.98 -15.62 -16.84
CA GLY A 121 14.86 -15.97 -15.72
C GLY A 121 14.29 -16.99 -14.73
N ASP A 122 13.01 -17.34 -14.83
CA ASP A 122 12.45 -18.45 -14.06
C ASP A 122 12.97 -19.79 -14.59
N ALA A 123 13.45 -20.64 -13.70
CA ALA A 123 13.75 -22.02 -14.06
C ALA A 123 12.42 -22.76 -14.31
N THR A 124 12.33 -23.46 -15.44
CA THR A 124 11.13 -24.23 -15.80
C THR A 124 10.95 -25.48 -14.95
N HIS A 125 12.02 -25.91 -14.26
CA HIS A 125 12.04 -27.03 -13.33
C HIS A 125 12.92 -26.70 -12.13
N GLU A 126 12.30 -26.33 -11.01
CA GLU A 126 12.94 -26.17 -9.70
C GLU A 126 12.47 -27.31 -8.77
N SER A 127 13.38 -27.89 -7.99
CA SER A 127 13.01 -28.92 -7.02
C SER A 127 12.19 -28.34 -5.86
N GLY A 128 11.30 -29.16 -5.30
CA GLY A 128 10.39 -28.75 -4.22
C GLY A 128 9.17 -27.96 -4.68
N THR A 129 8.35 -27.52 -3.72
CA THR A 129 7.18 -26.68 -3.99
C THR A 129 7.64 -25.23 -4.13
N ASN A 130 7.39 -24.61 -5.28
CA ASN A 130 7.87 -23.27 -5.63
C ASN A 130 6.73 -22.38 -6.10
N VAL A 131 6.85 -21.07 -5.88
CA VAL A 131 5.91 -20.06 -6.40
C VAL A 131 6.51 -19.37 -7.63
N TYR A 132 5.69 -19.10 -8.64
CA TYR A 132 6.02 -18.28 -9.81
C TYR A 132 5.08 -17.07 -9.87
N GLY A 133 4.65 -16.66 -11.06
CA GLY A 133 3.68 -15.60 -11.26
C GLY A 133 4.15 -14.24 -10.74
N CYS A 134 3.20 -13.33 -10.61
CA CYS A 134 3.45 -12.00 -10.11
C CYS A 134 3.95 -12.01 -8.66
N LEU A 135 3.53 -12.97 -7.83
CA LEU A 135 3.97 -13.04 -6.43
C LEU A 135 5.47 -13.34 -6.30
N LYS A 136 6.03 -14.21 -7.16
CA LYS A 136 7.49 -14.38 -7.26
C LYS A 136 8.19 -13.08 -7.67
N GLN A 137 7.67 -12.40 -8.70
CA GLN A 137 8.29 -11.17 -9.21
C GLN A 137 8.24 -10.02 -8.19
N LEU A 138 7.14 -9.89 -7.45
CA LEU A 138 7.01 -8.92 -6.36
C LEU A 138 8.01 -9.22 -5.22
N TYR A 139 8.23 -10.49 -4.89
CA TYR A 139 9.25 -10.87 -3.94
C TYR A 139 10.68 -10.56 -4.44
N LEU A 140 10.96 -10.76 -5.74
CA LEU A 140 12.22 -10.36 -6.36
C LEU A 140 12.44 -8.84 -6.31
N ILE A 141 11.40 -8.05 -6.57
CA ILE A 141 11.43 -6.58 -6.40
C ILE A 141 11.81 -6.22 -4.96
N LYS A 142 11.23 -6.88 -3.95
CA LYS A 142 11.57 -6.64 -2.54
C LYS A 142 13.02 -6.94 -2.22
N LEU A 143 13.57 -8.04 -2.74
CA LEU A 143 14.97 -8.39 -2.55
C LEU A 143 15.91 -7.36 -3.19
N ALA A 144 15.55 -6.83 -4.35
CA ALA A 144 16.34 -5.82 -5.07
C ALA A 144 16.21 -4.41 -4.45
N HIS A 145 15.03 -4.06 -3.94
CA HIS A 145 14.69 -2.74 -3.43
C HIS A 145 14.13 -2.86 -2.03
N ARG A 146 15.03 -2.85 -1.05
CA ARG A 146 14.69 -3.12 0.35
C ARG A 146 13.75 -2.11 1.00
N ASN A 147 13.47 -0.97 0.36
CA ASN A 147 12.50 0.03 0.81
C ASN A 147 11.09 -0.16 0.19
N ILE A 148 10.91 -1.10 -0.74
CA ILE A 148 9.61 -1.42 -1.36
C ILE A 148 8.90 -2.49 -0.54
N LYS A 149 7.68 -2.20 -0.08
CA LYS A 149 6.82 -3.18 0.58
C LYS A 149 5.79 -3.70 -0.42
N THR A 150 5.49 -4.99 -0.38
CA THR A 150 4.39 -5.59 -1.14
C THR A 150 3.30 -5.99 -0.17
N VAL A 151 2.07 -5.57 -0.43
CA VAL A 151 0.93 -5.78 0.48
C VAL A 151 -0.16 -6.47 -0.31
N LEU A 152 -0.67 -7.61 0.17
CA LEU A 152 -1.79 -8.27 -0.51
C LEU A 152 -3.08 -7.54 -0.16
N SER A 153 -3.77 -7.04 -1.18
CA SER A 153 -5.07 -6.40 -1.04
C SER A 153 -6.17 -7.43 -1.26
N VAL A 154 -7.08 -7.51 -0.29
CA VAL A 154 -8.17 -8.48 -0.26
C VAL A 154 -9.48 -7.74 -0.44
N GLY A 155 -10.29 -8.14 -1.43
CA GLY A 155 -11.62 -7.59 -1.67
C GLY A 155 -11.77 -6.82 -2.97
N GLY A 156 -12.05 -5.53 -2.87
CA GLY A 156 -12.46 -4.63 -3.95
C GLY A 156 -13.98 -4.60 -4.16
N GLY A 157 -14.46 -3.57 -4.87
CA GLY A 157 -15.88 -3.30 -5.14
C GLY A 157 -16.68 -4.50 -5.63
N ALA A 158 -16.16 -5.24 -6.61
CA ALA A 158 -16.88 -6.37 -7.21
C ALA A 158 -17.13 -7.52 -6.23
N ARG A 159 -16.17 -7.83 -5.34
CA ARG A 159 -16.30 -8.91 -4.34
C ARG A 159 -17.11 -8.45 -3.14
N SER A 160 -16.92 -7.20 -2.73
CA SER A 160 -17.70 -6.56 -1.67
C SER A 160 -19.19 -6.54 -2.00
N ALA A 161 -19.57 -6.17 -3.23
CA ALA A 161 -20.96 -6.17 -3.70
C ALA A 161 -21.60 -7.57 -3.71
N LYS A 162 -20.80 -8.64 -3.79
CA LYS A 162 -21.26 -10.04 -3.71
C LYS A 162 -21.35 -10.57 -2.27
N GLY A 163 -21.12 -9.72 -1.27
CA GLY A 163 -21.25 -10.08 0.15
C GLY A 163 -20.06 -10.84 0.72
N HIS A 164 -18.90 -10.83 0.05
CA HIS A 164 -17.70 -11.56 0.49
C HIS A 164 -17.13 -11.04 1.82
N PHE A 165 -17.57 -9.87 2.29
CA PHE A 165 -17.22 -9.32 3.61
C PHE A 165 -18.31 -9.50 4.68
N ASN A 166 -19.44 -10.15 4.40
CA ASN A 166 -20.52 -10.31 5.40
C ASN A 166 -20.07 -11.08 6.66
N PHE A 167 -18.97 -11.85 6.54
CA PHE A 167 -18.35 -12.57 7.64
C PHE A 167 -17.83 -11.67 8.77
N VAL A 168 -17.58 -10.38 8.54
CA VAL A 168 -16.95 -9.48 9.52
C VAL A 168 -17.75 -9.32 10.81
N THR A 169 -19.05 -9.62 10.78
CA THR A 169 -19.91 -9.59 11.98
C THR A 169 -19.71 -10.82 12.89
N SER A 170 -19.05 -11.88 12.42
CA SER A 170 -18.84 -13.12 13.16
C SER A 170 -17.39 -13.23 13.67
N PRO A 171 -17.16 -13.24 15.00
CA PRO A 171 -15.81 -13.37 15.56
C PRO A 171 -15.06 -14.63 15.14
N SER A 172 -15.76 -15.78 15.05
CA SER A 172 -15.12 -17.04 14.63
C SER A 172 -14.70 -17.00 13.16
N LYS A 173 -15.52 -16.43 12.28
CA LYS A 173 -15.16 -16.27 10.86
C LYS A 173 -14.01 -15.28 10.66
N ARG A 174 -14.00 -14.17 11.42
CA ARG A 174 -12.84 -13.25 11.42
C ARG A 174 -11.57 -13.95 11.89
N ALA A 175 -11.64 -14.79 12.92
CA ALA A 175 -10.47 -15.55 13.38
C ALA A 175 -9.93 -16.49 12.28
N THR A 176 -10.80 -17.14 11.52
CA THR A 176 -10.40 -17.95 10.34
C THR A 176 -9.73 -17.10 9.27
N PHE A 177 -10.31 -15.95 8.94
CA PHE A 177 -9.71 -14.99 8.01
C PHE A 177 -8.32 -14.56 8.47
N VAL A 178 -8.19 -14.11 9.71
CA VAL A 178 -6.92 -13.61 10.29
C VAL A 178 -5.84 -14.69 10.28
N LYS A 179 -6.20 -15.95 10.58
CA LYS A 179 -5.27 -17.08 10.46
C LYS A 179 -4.79 -17.26 9.02
N SER A 180 -5.69 -17.19 8.04
CA SER A 180 -5.31 -17.29 6.62
C SER A 180 -4.46 -16.10 6.16
N ALA A 181 -4.71 -14.89 6.68
CA ALA A 181 -3.92 -13.70 6.42
C ALA A 181 -2.45 -13.85 6.86
N VAL A 182 -2.22 -14.37 8.06
CA VAL A 182 -0.87 -14.70 8.54
C VAL A 182 -0.21 -15.74 7.63
N GLN A 183 -0.96 -16.76 7.20
CA GLN A 183 -0.43 -17.78 6.28
C GLN A 183 -0.07 -17.19 4.91
N MET A 184 -0.90 -16.31 4.34
CA MET A 184 -0.60 -15.61 3.08
C MET A 184 0.68 -14.77 3.20
N VAL A 185 0.83 -14.06 4.33
CA VAL A 185 2.03 -13.28 4.64
C VAL A 185 3.29 -14.15 4.65
N GLU A 186 3.26 -15.27 5.35
CA GLU A 186 4.40 -16.17 5.43
C GLU A 186 4.66 -16.90 4.10
N ASP A 187 3.63 -17.44 3.44
CA ASP A 187 3.79 -18.23 2.22
C ASP A 187 4.36 -17.40 1.06
N TYR A 188 3.78 -16.23 0.79
CA TYR A 188 4.10 -15.45 -0.41
C TYR A 188 5.13 -14.35 -0.17
N GLY A 189 5.66 -14.24 1.04
CA GLY A 189 6.71 -13.29 1.36
C GLY A 189 6.27 -11.82 1.23
N ILE A 190 5.05 -11.49 1.64
CA ILE A 190 4.47 -10.14 1.57
C ILE A 190 4.59 -9.41 2.93
N ASP A 191 4.55 -8.08 2.93
CA ASP A 191 4.79 -7.22 4.11
C ASP A 191 3.53 -6.91 4.92
N GLY A 192 2.36 -7.39 4.50
CA GLY A 192 1.12 -7.17 5.22
C GLY A 192 -0.13 -7.40 4.38
N ILE A 193 -1.26 -6.95 4.92
CA ILE A 193 -2.60 -7.10 4.32
C ILE A 193 -3.29 -5.75 4.24
N ASP A 194 -3.90 -5.50 3.08
CA ASP A 194 -4.82 -4.40 2.83
C ASP A 194 -6.24 -4.94 2.73
N ILE A 195 -7.19 -4.33 3.46
CA ILE A 195 -8.60 -4.70 3.40
C ILE A 195 -9.36 -3.67 2.57
N ASP A 196 -9.89 -4.10 1.43
CA ASP A 196 -10.70 -3.28 0.54
C ASP A 196 -12.16 -3.73 0.58
N TYR A 197 -12.86 -3.34 1.64
CA TYR A 197 -14.29 -3.61 1.81
C TYR A 197 -15.14 -2.40 1.41
N GLU A 198 -15.80 -2.52 0.26
CA GLU A 198 -16.58 -1.46 -0.40
C GLU A 198 -18.10 -1.75 -0.44
N PHE A 199 -18.91 -1.21 0.46
CA PHE A 199 -18.56 -0.59 1.74
C PHE A 199 -19.47 -1.17 2.82
N PRO A 200 -19.07 -1.15 4.10
CA PRO A 200 -20.01 -1.40 5.18
C PRO A 200 -21.22 -0.49 5.03
N ASP A 201 -22.43 -1.05 5.00
CA ASP A 201 -23.69 -0.32 4.81
C ASP A 201 -24.55 -0.25 6.08
N SER A 202 -24.00 -0.74 7.21
CA SER A 202 -24.62 -0.71 8.52
C SER A 202 -23.56 -0.54 9.62
N THR A 203 -24.00 -0.04 10.78
CA THR A 203 -23.14 0.09 11.97
C THR A 203 -22.54 -1.25 12.42
N ALA A 204 -23.29 -2.35 12.25
CA ALA A 204 -22.80 -3.70 12.60
C ALA A 204 -21.64 -4.13 11.71
N LEU A 205 -21.74 -3.90 10.39
CA LEU A 205 -20.66 -4.20 9.45
C LEU A 205 -19.45 -3.29 9.66
N GLY A 206 -19.67 -1.99 9.95
CA GLY A 206 -18.60 -1.05 10.27
C GLY A 206 -17.83 -1.43 11.55
N ALA A 207 -18.54 -1.81 12.61
CA ALA A 207 -17.93 -2.33 13.85
C ALA A 207 -17.23 -3.68 13.63
N GLY A 208 -17.78 -4.53 12.76
CA GLY A 208 -17.17 -5.77 12.32
C GLY A 208 -15.84 -5.56 11.61
N LEU A 209 -15.78 -4.63 10.65
CA LEU A 209 -14.56 -4.23 9.96
C LEU A 209 -13.50 -3.71 10.94
N ALA A 210 -13.88 -2.82 11.86
CA ALA A 210 -12.94 -2.31 12.87
C ALA A 210 -12.38 -3.42 13.77
N SER A 211 -13.20 -4.43 14.09
CA SER A 211 -12.78 -5.60 14.86
C SER A 211 -11.84 -6.50 14.06
N LEU A 212 -12.13 -6.74 12.77
CA LEU A 212 -11.25 -7.47 11.86
C LEU A 212 -9.85 -6.84 11.80
N LEU A 213 -9.79 -5.51 11.61
CA LEU A 213 -8.52 -4.79 11.54
C LEU A 213 -7.74 -4.87 12.86
N THR A 214 -8.44 -4.80 14.00
CA THR A 214 -7.83 -4.96 15.33
C THR A 214 -7.23 -6.37 15.50
N GLU A 215 -7.95 -7.40 15.08
CA GLU A 215 -7.51 -8.80 15.17
C GLU A 215 -6.33 -9.08 14.23
N LEU A 216 -6.34 -8.52 13.01
CA LEU A 216 -5.19 -8.55 12.09
C LEU A 216 -3.96 -7.89 12.71
N ARG A 217 -4.11 -6.70 13.32
CA ARG A 217 -3.01 -6.00 13.99
C ARG A 217 -2.43 -6.85 15.12
N SER A 218 -3.27 -7.45 15.96
CA SER A 218 -2.81 -8.33 17.04
C SER A 218 -2.00 -9.51 16.49
N ALA A 219 -2.53 -10.23 15.49
CA ALA A 219 -1.88 -11.39 14.91
C ALA A 219 -0.52 -11.04 14.26
N PHE A 220 -0.42 -9.87 13.63
CA PHE A 220 0.82 -9.38 13.03
C PHE A 220 1.84 -8.88 14.05
N ASN A 221 1.41 -8.30 15.16
CA ASN A 221 2.30 -7.99 16.27
C ASN A 221 2.87 -9.28 16.89
N ASP A 222 2.05 -10.33 17.01
CA ASP A 222 2.50 -11.63 17.53
C ASP A 222 3.47 -12.32 16.56
N LEU A 223 3.19 -12.27 15.25
CA LEU A 223 4.12 -12.76 14.22
C LEU A 223 5.46 -12.02 14.28
N GLN A 224 5.43 -10.68 14.34
CA GLN A 224 6.61 -9.85 14.46
C GLN A 224 7.45 -10.24 15.69
N LYS A 225 6.81 -10.34 16.87
CA LYS A 225 7.48 -10.75 18.12
C LYS A 225 8.10 -12.14 18.00
N LYS A 226 7.36 -13.10 17.44
CA LYS A 226 7.83 -14.48 17.24
C LYS A 226 9.06 -14.55 16.35
N LYS A 227 9.12 -13.70 15.32
CA LYS A 227 10.23 -13.67 14.35
C LYS A 227 11.38 -12.75 14.75
N GLY A 228 11.18 -11.87 15.73
CA GLY A 228 12.15 -10.86 16.11
C GLY A 228 12.31 -9.76 15.06
N ASP A 229 11.28 -9.52 14.24
CA ASP A 229 11.35 -8.53 13.16
C ASP A 229 11.28 -7.10 13.73
N ALA A 230 12.19 -6.24 13.27
CA ALA A 230 12.25 -4.84 13.72
C ALA A 230 11.16 -3.96 13.08
N THR A 231 10.76 -4.28 11.85
CA THR A 231 9.74 -3.54 11.11
C THR A 231 8.35 -4.11 11.42
N PRO A 232 7.33 -3.30 11.73
CA PRO A 232 5.96 -3.80 11.83
C PRO A 232 5.42 -4.28 10.48
N TYR A 233 4.68 -5.39 10.50
CA TYR A 233 3.83 -5.77 9.37
C TYR A 233 2.71 -4.74 9.15
N LEU A 234 2.30 -4.60 7.90
CA LEU A 234 1.29 -3.63 7.50
C LEU A 234 -0.12 -4.19 7.65
N VAL A 235 -1.00 -3.38 8.23
CA VAL A 235 -2.46 -3.55 8.14
C VAL A 235 -2.98 -2.26 7.56
N THR A 236 -3.53 -2.28 6.35
CA THR A 236 -4.11 -1.09 5.72
C THR A 236 -5.56 -1.35 5.33
N ALA A 237 -6.28 -0.29 4.98
CA ALA A 237 -7.59 -0.41 4.41
C ALA A 237 -7.80 0.67 3.35
N ALA A 238 -8.40 0.28 2.22
CA ALA A 238 -8.99 1.20 1.28
C ALA A 238 -10.35 1.67 1.83
N THR A 239 -10.53 2.99 1.92
CA THR A 239 -11.69 3.59 2.59
C THR A 239 -12.31 4.71 1.76
N SER A 240 -13.63 4.81 1.80
CA SER A 240 -14.39 5.77 1.00
C SER A 240 -14.17 7.23 1.42
N ALA A 241 -14.16 8.14 0.45
CA ALA A 241 -14.27 9.59 0.69
C ALA A 241 -15.72 10.13 0.61
N LEU A 242 -16.74 9.26 0.47
CA LEU A 242 -18.16 9.65 0.41
C LEU A 242 -18.84 9.57 1.79
N PRO A 243 -19.49 10.66 2.27
CA PRO A 243 -20.13 10.70 3.59
C PRO A 243 -21.15 9.60 3.83
N SER A 244 -21.90 9.22 2.79
CA SER A 244 -22.91 8.15 2.86
C SER A 244 -22.31 6.78 3.21
N GLN A 245 -21.04 6.54 2.90
CA GLN A 245 -20.33 5.28 3.09
C GLN A 245 -19.48 5.31 4.36
N TYR A 246 -18.63 6.33 4.53
CA TYR A 246 -17.74 6.39 5.71
C TYR A 246 -18.47 6.71 7.02
N LYS A 247 -19.78 7.04 7.00
CA LYS A 247 -20.57 7.24 8.22
C LYS A 247 -20.54 6.02 9.14
N TYR A 248 -20.42 4.81 8.60
CA TYR A 248 -20.44 3.56 9.36
C TYR A 248 -19.09 3.17 9.99
N TYR A 249 -17.99 3.84 9.64
CA TYR A 249 -16.67 3.50 10.19
C TYR A 249 -16.51 3.88 11.66
N ASP A 250 -15.86 3.00 12.43
CA ASP A 250 -15.33 3.29 13.75
C ASP A 250 -13.89 3.82 13.63
N PHE A 251 -13.78 5.13 13.41
CA PHE A 251 -12.51 5.80 13.10
C PHE A 251 -11.43 5.56 14.16
N LYS A 252 -11.78 5.65 15.45
CA LYS A 252 -10.80 5.49 16.53
C LYS A 252 -10.26 4.07 16.59
N LYS A 253 -11.15 3.07 16.52
CA LYS A 253 -10.75 1.66 16.59
C LYS A 253 -9.97 1.24 15.34
N MET A 254 -10.41 1.68 14.17
CA MET A 254 -9.68 1.44 12.91
C MET A 254 -8.32 2.14 12.93
N ASP A 255 -8.22 3.40 13.39
CA ASP A 255 -6.94 4.11 13.44
C ASP A 255 -5.95 3.45 14.41
N ALA A 256 -6.41 2.90 15.53
CA ALA A 256 -5.52 2.17 16.44
C ALA A 256 -4.89 0.93 15.78
N ALA A 257 -5.57 0.31 14.81
CA ALA A 257 -5.12 -0.91 14.15
C ALA A 257 -4.32 -0.66 12.86
N LEU A 258 -4.70 0.35 12.09
CA LEU A 258 -4.15 0.58 10.75
C LEU A 258 -2.71 1.09 10.79
N SER A 259 -1.90 0.75 9.80
CA SER A 259 -0.66 1.44 9.42
C SER A 259 -0.99 2.68 8.58
N PHE A 260 -1.93 2.54 7.65
CA PHE A 260 -2.43 3.60 6.77
C PHE A 260 -3.92 3.47 6.50
N TRP A 261 -4.52 4.62 6.23
CA TRP A 261 -5.80 4.75 5.54
C TRP A 261 -5.51 5.05 4.08
N ASN A 262 -5.90 4.17 3.16
CA ASN A 262 -5.88 4.46 1.74
C ASN A 262 -7.22 5.12 1.38
N LEU A 263 -7.30 6.45 1.53
CA LEU A 263 -8.53 7.20 1.25
C LEU A 263 -8.75 7.29 -0.26
N MET A 264 -9.76 6.58 -0.77
CA MET A 264 -10.18 6.57 -2.16
C MET A 264 -10.86 7.90 -2.52
N ALA A 265 -10.02 8.91 -2.78
CA ALA A 265 -10.40 10.29 -3.06
C ALA A 265 -10.71 10.53 -4.55
N TYR A 266 -11.48 9.61 -5.12
CA TYR A 266 -11.91 9.57 -6.52
C TYR A 266 -13.30 8.92 -6.60
N ASP A 267 -13.85 8.77 -7.80
CA ASP A 267 -15.23 8.25 -8.02
C ASP A 267 -16.33 9.06 -7.31
N TYR A 268 -16.14 10.39 -7.23
CA TYR A 268 -17.17 11.30 -6.72
C TYR A 268 -18.37 11.41 -7.67
N THR A 269 -18.13 11.20 -8.97
CA THR A 269 -19.13 11.19 -10.03
C THR A 269 -18.90 10.03 -10.98
N GLY A 270 -19.99 9.59 -11.59
CA GLY A 270 -20.02 8.47 -12.54
C GLY A 270 -21.45 8.21 -13.02
N SER A 271 -21.70 7.02 -13.55
CA SER A 271 -23.02 6.59 -14.04
C SER A 271 -24.13 6.64 -12.96
N TRP A 272 -23.75 6.69 -11.68
CA TRP A 272 -24.64 6.80 -10.52
C TRP A 272 -24.99 8.24 -10.13
N THR A 273 -24.58 9.24 -10.90
CA THR A 273 -24.89 10.66 -10.69
C THR A 273 -25.70 11.23 -11.85
N ASP A 274 -26.47 12.29 -11.63
CA ASP A 274 -27.34 12.90 -12.66
C ASP A 274 -26.62 13.92 -13.56
N ILE A 275 -25.39 14.30 -13.21
CA ILE A 275 -24.61 15.33 -13.89
C ILE A 275 -23.19 14.86 -14.20
N ALA A 276 -22.63 15.35 -15.30
CA ALA A 276 -21.21 15.24 -15.61
C ALA A 276 -20.43 16.23 -14.72
N ASP A 277 -19.60 15.73 -13.80
CA ASP A 277 -18.81 16.57 -12.89
C ASP A 277 -17.45 15.95 -12.61
N ASN A 278 -16.62 16.68 -11.85
CA ASN A 278 -15.29 16.24 -11.44
C ASN A 278 -15.36 14.98 -10.55
N GLN A 279 -14.58 13.94 -10.88
CA GLN A 279 -14.58 12.70 -10.12
C GLN A 279 -13.66 12.71 -8.89
N ALA A 280 -12.74 13.68 -8.80
CA ALA A 280 -11.66 13.66 -7.81
C ALA A 280 -11.23 15.08 -7.38
N ASN A 281 -12.15 16.04 -7.30
CA ASN A 281 -11.83 17.42 -6.89
C ASN A 281 -11.33 17.50 -5.43
N LEU A 282 -10.23 18.20 -5.19
CA LEU A 282 -9.67 18.38 -3.85
C LEU A 282 -10.56 19.30 -3.00
N TYR A 283 -10.95 20.43 -3.59
CA TYR A 283 -11.81 21.46 -3.00
C TYR A 283 -13.13 21.58 -3.78
N GLY A 284 -13.97 22.53 -3.40
CA GLY A 284 -15.26 22.76 -4.05
C GLY A 284 -16.32 21.71 -3.72
N GLY A 285 -16.92 21.14 -4.76
CA GLY A 285 -17.97 20.12 -4.63
C GLY A 285 -19.32 20.68 -4.18
N SER A 286 -19.67 21.90 -4.58
CA SER A 286 -20.98 22.49 -4.26
C SER A 286 -22.14 21.76 -4.96
N ARG A 287 -21.90 21.21 -6.16
CA ARG A 287 -22.89 20.46 -6.94
C ARG A 287 -23.11 19.03 -6.44
N THR A 288 -22.05 18.37 -6.01
CA THR A 288 -22.07 16.95 -5.60
C THR A 288 -22.08 16.76 -4.08
N GLY A 289 -21.79 17.82 -3.31
CA GLY A 289 -21.66 17.76 -1.86
C GLY A 289 -20.33 17.18 -1.37
N VAL A 290 -19.44 16.74 -2.26
CA VAL A 290 -18.22 15.98 -1.92
C VAL A 290 -16.94 16.64 -2.41
N SER A 291 -15.90 16.60 -1.57
CA SER A 291 -14.54 16.96 -1.94
C SER A 291 -13.54 16.26 -1.02
N THR A 292 -12.30 16.07 -1.49
CA THR A 292 -11.27 15.37 -0.72
C THR A 292 -10.93 16.08 0.60
N ASP A 293 -10.81 17.41 0.60
CA ASP A 293 -10.50 18.19 1.81
C ASP A 293 -11.61 18.06 2.88
N LYS A 294 -12.88 18.02 2.46
CA LYS A 294 -14.01 17.77 3.38
C LYS A 294 -13.90 16.38 4.00
N ALA A 295 -13.69 15.35 3.20
CA ALA A 295 -13.55 13.98 3.69
C ALA A 295 -12.38 13.85 4.68
N ILE A 296 -11.21 14.42 4.35
CA ILE A 296 -10.03 14.38 5.24
C ILE A 296 -10.30 15.08 6.57
N LYS A 297 -10.95 16.24 6.56
CA LYS A 297 -11.33 16.96 7.79
C LYS A 297 -12.27 16.13 8.67
N GLU A 298 -13.25 15.46 8.06
CA GLU A 298 -14.16 14.55 8.77
C GLU A 298 -13.45 13.31 9.34
N TYR A 299 -12.50 12.74 8.60
CA TYR A 299 -11.68 11.63 9.10
C TYR A 299 -10.91 12.05 10.36
N ILE A 300 -10.25 13.20 10.31
CA ILE A 300 -9.46 13.74 11.42
C ILE A 300 -10.36 14.10 12.61
N SER A 301 -11.49 14.77 12.38
CA SER A 301 -12.42 15.15 13.46
C SER A 301 -12.99 13.94 14.20
N ARG A 302 -13.11 12.80 13.51
CA ARG A 302 -13.62 11.54 14.07
C ARG A 302 -12.53 10.64 14.67
N GLY A 303 -11.25 11.03 14.57
CA GLY A 303 -10.14 10.40 15.28
C GLY A 303 -9.12 9.67 14.42
N ALA A 304 -9.15 9.82 13.09
CA ALA A 304 -8.05 9.34 12.25
C ALA A 304 -6.79 10.21 12.44
N THR A 305 -5.63 9.56 12.56
CA THR A 305 -4.35 10.28 12.65
C THR A 305 -3.95 10.80 11.26
N THR A 306 -3.77 12.12 11.12
CA THR A 306 -3.45 12.79 9.86
C THR A 306 -2.27 12.15 9.11
N SER A 307 -1.18 11.84 9.81
CA SER A 307 0.03 11.25 9.21
C SER A 307 -0.11 9.78 8.79
N LYS A 308 -1.30 9.20 8.94
CA LYS A 308 -1.64 7.85 8.46
C LYS A 308 -2.58 7.86 7.26
N ILE A 309 -3.12 9.02 6.88
CA ILE A 309 -3.99 9.14 5.71
C ILE A 309 -3.13 9.25 4.46
N SER A 310 -3.31 8.33 3.52
CA SER A 310 -2.74 8.35 2.17
C SER A 310 -3.82 8.81 1.19
N LEU A 311 -3.52 9.82 0.38
CA LEU A 311 -4.46 10.43 -0.56
C LEU A 311 -4.50 9.64 -1.87
N GLY A 312 -5.65 9.09 -2.22
CA GLY A 312 -5.87 8.37 -3.47
C GLY A 312 -5.94 9.31 -4.69
N ILE A 313 -5.24 8.95 -5.76
CA ILE A 313 -5.26 9.64 -7.06
C ILE A 313 -5.67 8.64 -8.15
N PRO A 314 -6.70 8.93 -8.96
CA PRO A 314 -7.14 8.02 -10.02
C PRO A 314 -6.16 8.06 -11.20
N LEU A 315 -5.80 6.89 -11.71
CA LEU A 315 -5.07 6.71 -12.97
C LEU A 315 -6.03 6.41 -14.13
N TYR A 316 -7.21 7.00 -14.10
CA TYR A 316 -8.24 6.86 -15.13
C TYR A 316 -9.12 8.11 -15.13
N GLY A 317 -9.87 8.29 -16.21
CA GLY A 317 -10.90 9.31 -16.32
C GLY A 317 -12.30 8.73 -16.29
N ARG A 318 -13.25 9.41 -15.63
CA ARG A 318 -14.69 9.11 -15.69
C ARG A 318 -15.30 9.86 -16.88
N VAL A 319 -16.03 9.14 -17.72
CA VAL A 319 -16.51 9.63 -19.02
C VAL A 319 -18.02 9.81 -19.03
N PHE A 320 -18.48 10.94 -19.56
CA PHE A 320 -19.88 11.28 -19.71
C PHE A 320 -20.16 11.73 -21.14
N GLU A 321 -21.10 11.06 -21.80
CA GLU A 321 -21.44 11.29 -23.21
C GLU A 321 -22.71 12.14 -23.36
N LYS A 322 -22.87 12.77 -24.53
CA LYS A 322 -24.04 13.58 -24.89
C LYS A 322 -24.33 14.70 -23.88
N THR A 323 -23.32 15.18 -23.17
CA THR A 323 -23.45 16.28 -22.21
C THR A 323 -23.14 17.63 -22.86
N SER A 324 -23.56 18.73 -22.25
CA SER A 324 -23.09 20.07 -22.59
C SER A 324 -21.89 20.53 -21.77
N GLY A 325 -21.37 19.67 -20.88
CA GLY A 325 -20.14 19.89 -20.12
C GLY A 325 -20.34 19.86 -18.60
N LEU A 326 -19.43 20.53 -17.88
CA LEU A 326 -19.36 20.51 -16.42
C LEU A 326 -20.68 20.94 -15.75
N GLY A 327 -21.17 20.12 -14.83
CA GLY A 327 -22.39 20.35 -14.06
C GLY A 327 -23.70 20.19 -14.86
N LYS A 328 -23.65 19.57 -16.04
CA LYS A 328 -24.80 19.38 -16.93
C LYS A 328 -25.21 17.91 -16.97
N SER A 329 -26.48 17.66 -17.30
CA SER A 329 -26.96 16.30 -17.56
C SER A 329 -26.20 15.65 -18.73
N TYR A 330 -26.22 14.33 -18.77
CA TYR A 330 -25.56 13.51 -19.78
C TYR A 330 -26.45 12.33 -20.16
N SER A 331 -26.09 11.61 -21.22
CA SER A 331 -26.80 10.40 -21.65
C SER A 331 -25.79 9.40 -22.23
N GLY A 332 -25.32 8.51 -21.37
CA GLY A 332 -24.31 7.50 -21.69
C GLY A 332 -22.96 7.78 -21.03
N THR A 333 -22.18 6.71 -20.89
CA THR A 333 -20.79 6.72 -20.42
C THR A 333 -19.98 5.84 -21.37
N ALA A 334 -18.65 5.99 -21.39
CA ALA A 334 -17.81 5.09 -22.18
C ALA A 334 -17.74 3.70 -21.56
N ASN A 335 -17.71 2.64 -22.37
CA ASN A 335 -17.58 1.22 -21.97
C ASN A 335 -18.48 0.79 -20.78
N ASP A 336 -18.31 -0.45 -20.31
CA ASP A 336 -19.12 -0.97 -19.20
C ASP A 336 -18.72 -0.36 -17.84
N GLU A 337 -17.48 0.14 -17.72
CA GLU A 337 -16.97 0.72 -16.48
C GLU A 337 -17.17 2.25 -16.39
N GLY A 338 -17.48 2.92 -17.50
CA GLY A 338 -17.62 4.38 -17.53
C GLY A 338 -16.28 5.11 -17.58
N THR A 339 -15.19 4.47 -18.03
CA THR A 339 -13.82 5.00 -17.84
C THR A 339 -12.90 4.94 -19.06
N TYR A 340 -11.89 5.81 -19.07
CA TYR A 340 -10.70 5.70 -19.94
C TYR A 340 -9.42 5.62 -19.11
N SER A 341 -8.45 4.80 -19.54
CA SER A 341 -7.11 4.77 -18.94
C SER A 341 -6.45 6.15 -18.99
N ASN A 342 -5.81 6.61 -17.91
CA ASN A 342 -5.08 7.89 -17.90
C ASN A 342 -3.97 7.93 -18.97
N ARG A 343 -3.37 6.76 -19.27
CA ARG A 343 -2.40 6.60 -20.35
C ARG A 343 -2.92 7.12 -21.70
N ASP A 344 -4.21 6.99 -21.94
CA ASP A 344 -4.86 7.31 -23.22
C ASP A 344 -5.53 8.70 -23.22
N LEU A 345 -5.32 9.50 -22.17
CA LEU A 345 -5.86 10.85 -22.01
C LEU A 345 -4.76 11.93 -22.15
N PRO A 346 -5.09 13.14 -22.65
CA PRO A 346 -6.36 13.54 -23.24
C PRO A 346 -6.59 12.88 -24.62
N LYS A 347 -7.86 12.69 -25.01
CA LYS A 347 -8.21 12.21 -26.36
C LYS A 347 -8.03 13.33 -27.40
N ALA A 348 -7.65 12.96 -28.62
CA ALA A 348 -7.55 13.91 -29.73
C ALA A 348 -8.90 14.60 -30.00
N GLY A 349 -8.87 15.92 -30.21
CA GLY A 349 -10.04 16.77 -30.43
C GLY A 349 -10.68 17.33 -29.15
N ALA A 350 -10.31 16.82 -27.98
CA ALA A 350 -10.83 17.32 -26.71
C ALA A 350 -10.00 18.52 -26.20
N THR A 351 -10.68 19.51 -25.62
CA THR A 351 -10.04 20.66 -24.97
C THR A 351 -9.81 20.36 -23.50
N LEU A 352 -8.57 20.50 -23.02
CA LEU A 352 -8.21 20.30 -21.61
C LEU A 352 -8.51 21.55 -20.79
N HIS A 353 -9.14 21.36 -19.64
CA HIS A 353 -9.42 22.37 -18.63
C HIS A 353 -8.81 21.94 -17.30
N GLU A 354 -8.01 22.81 -16.70
CA GLU A 354 -7.39 22.59 -15.38
C GLU A 354 -7.82 23.72 -14.44
N ASP A 355 -8.56 23.37 -13.40
CA ASP A 355 -8.98 24.30 -12.34
C ASP A 355 -8.08 24.13 -11.12
N THR A 356 -7.27 25.16 -10.84
CA THR A 356 -6.36 25.17 -9.68
C THR A 356 -7.05 25.64 -8.39
N THR A 357 -8.28 26.14 -8.45
CA THR A 357 -9.08 26.52 -7.29
C THR A 357 -9.68 25.27 -6.66
N ASP A 358 -10.40 24.47 -7.45
CA ASP A 358 -10.96 23.19 -6.99
C ASP A 358 -9.92 22.05 -7.01
N VAL A 359 -8.78 22.28 -7.69
CA VAL A 359 -7.71 21.30 -7.94
C VAL A 359 -8.30 20.05 -8.58
N ALA A 360 -8.80 20.26 -9.79
CA ALA A 360 -9.41 19.24 -10.64
C ALA A 360 -9.12 19.53 -12.11
N SER A 361 -9.23 18.52 -12.95
CA SER A 361 -9.15 18.68 -14.40
C SER A 361 -10.17 17.81 -15.13
N TYR A 362 -10.50 18.26 -16.34
CA TYR A 362 -11.33 17.51 -17.26
C TYR A 362 -10.98 17.90 -18.69
N THR A 363 -11.36 17.05 -19.64
CA THR A 363 -11.44 17.44 -21.06
C THR A 363 -12.88 17.51 -21.53
N TYR A 364 -13.16 18.41 -22.46
CA TYR A 364 -14.44 18.45 -23.17
C TYR A 364 -14.21 18.45 -24.69
N ASP A 365 -14.83 17.52 -25.39
CA ASP A 365 -14.89 17.47 -26.85
C ASP A 365 -16.28 17.96 -27.28
N ALA A 366 -16.35 19.18 -27.81
CA ALA A 366 -17.62 19.78 -28.22
C ALA A 366 -18.27 19.06 -29.42
N SER A 367 -17.46 18.44 -30.29
CA SER A 367 -17.95 17.72 -31.48
C SER A 367 -18.60 16.39 -31.09
N LYS A 368 -18.02 15.69 -30.12
CA LYS A 368 -18.56 14.43 -29.58
C LYS A 368 -19.53 14.64 -28.42
N ARG A 369 -19.59 15.86 -27.85
CA ARG A 369 -20.32 16.17 -26.61
C ARG A 369 -19.88 15.26 -25.46
N GLU A 370 -18.57 15.05 -25.35
CA GLU A 370 -17.95 14.13 -24.38
C GLU A 370 -17.18 14.92 -23.32
N PHE A 371 -17.45 14.61 -22.05
CA PHE A 371 -16.73 15.14 -20.90
C PHE A 371 -15.97 14.01 -20.21
N VAL A 372 -14.69 14.23 -19.92
CA VAL A 372 -13.85 13.25 -19.20
C VAL A 372 -13.16 13.92 -18.03
N SER A 373 -13.47 13.53 -16.79
CA SER A 373 -12.78 14.03 -15.59
C SER A 373 -11.65 13.09 -15.18
N PHE A 374 -10.43 13.60 -15.08
CA PHE A 374 -9.21 12.87 -14.73
C PHE A 374 -8.17 13.85 -14.17
N ASP A 375 -7.10 13.34 -13.55
CA ASP A 375 -6.00 14.17 -13.07
C ASP A 375 -4.88 14.31 -14.11
N THR A 376 -4.36 15.52 -14.30
CA THR A 376 -3.11 15.78 -15.06
C THR A 376 -1.89 15.78 -14.15
N PRO A 377 -0.64 15.78 -14.69
CA PRO A 377 0.56 15.99 -13.88
C PRO A 377 0.52 17.26 -13.02
N LYS A 378 -0.10 18.34 -13.50
CA LYS A 378 -0.26 19.58 -12.73
C LYS A 378 -1.20 19.38 -11.55
N ILE A 379 -2.35 18.74 -11.75
CA ILE A 379 -3.29 18.44 -10.66
C ILE A 379 -2.68 17.46 -9.65
N ALA A 380 -1.98 16.42 -10.13
CA ALA A 380 -1.25 15.48 -9.26
C ALA A 380 -0.16 16.18 -8.42
N THR A 381 0.57 17.15 -9.01
CA THR A 381 1.55 17.98 -8.28
C THR A 381 0.87 18.76 -7.15
N LEU A 382 -0.25 19.43 -7.43
CA LEU A 382 -1.00 20.20 -6.42
C LEU A 382 -1.56 19.30 -5.30
N LYS A 383 -2.05 18.10 -5.64
CA LYS A 383 -2.50 17.11 -4.64
C LYS A 383 -1.36 16.58 -3.78
N ALA A 384 -0.18 16.35 -4.35
CA ALA A 384 1.02 15.98 -3.60
C ALA A 384 1.48 17.11 -2.66
N GLN A 385 1.49 18.36 -3.13
CA GLN A 385 1.79 19.53 -2.29
C GLN A 385 0.76 19.69 -1.16
N TYR A 386 -0.52 19.46 -1.45
CA TYR A 386 -1.55 19.40 -0.43
C TYR A 386 -1.25 18.33 0.63
N ALA A 387 -0.92 17.10 0.20
CA ALA A 387 -0.55 16.01 1.10
C ALA A 387 0.68 16.34 1.97
N GLN A 388 1.68 17.04 1.41
CA GLN A 388 2.81 17.58 2.18
C GLN A 388 2.35 18.61 3.21
N SER A 389 1.61 19.63 2.78
CA SER A 389 1.19 20.76 3.62
C SER A 389 0.28 20.35 4.78
N LYS A 390 -0.58 19.35 4.58
CA LYS A 390 -1.48 18.82 5.60
C LYS A 390 -0.82 17.76 6.49
N GLY A 391 0.43 17.38 6.21
CA GLY A 391 1.12 16.34 6.99
C GLY A 391 0.53 14.95 6.79
N LEU A 392 -0.10 14.69 5.63
CA LEU A 392 -0.59 13.36 5.28
C LEU A 392 0.56 12.35 5.12
N ALA A 393 0.25 11.06 5.16
CA ALA A 393 1.21 9.99 4.94
C ALA A 393 1.88 10.10 3.56
N GLY A 394 1.10 10.50 2.54
CA GLY A 394 1.54 10.60 1.15
C GLY A 394 0.39 10.34 0.19
N THR A 395 0.66 9.68 -0.92
CA THR A 395 -0.33 9.34 -1.96
C THR A 395 -0.36 7.86 -2.29
N PHE A 396 -1.49 7.39 -2.79
CA PHE A 396 -1.58 6.12 -3.51
C PHE A 396 -2.38 6.24 -4.81
N PHE A 397 -2.26 5.26 -5.70
CA PHE A 397 -2.90 5.29 -7.03
C PHE A 397 -3.70 4.04 -7.36
N TRP A 398 -4.86 4.24 -7.99
CA TRP A 398 -5.69 3.19 -8.61
C TRP A 398 -5.81 3.43 -10.12
N HIS A 399 -5.26 2.59 -10.99
CA HIS A 399 -4.28 1.54 -10.72
C HIS A 399 -3.09 1.61 -11.67
N LEU A 400 -1.94 1.05 -11.28
CA LEU A 400 -0.64 1.34 -11.89
C LEU A 400 -0.58 1.07 -13.40
N SER A 401 -1.32 0.07 -13.88
CA SER A 401 -1.31 -0.32 -15.30
C SER A 401 -1.96 0.67 -16.27
N THR A 402 -2.68 1.66 -15.75
CA THR A 402 -3.32 2.72 -16.55
C THR A 402 -2.58 4.05 -16.47
N ASP A 403 -1.43 4.13 -15.79
CA ASP A 403 -0.58 5.32 -15.82
C ASP A 403 0.15 5.47 -17.16
N LYS A 404 0.57 6.70 -17.46
CA LYS A 404 1.54 6.95 -18.52
C LYS A 404 2.91 6.39 -18.12
N ARG A 405 3.69 5.98 -19.11
CA ARG A 405 5.06 5.45 -18.92
C ARG A 405 6.14 6.45 -19.33
N ASP A 406 5.76 7.68 -19.63
CA ASP A 406 6.63 8.78 -20.03
C ASP A 406 6.72 9.85 -18.93
N SER A 407 7.21 11.04 -19.27
CA SER A 407 7.34 12.16 -18.33
C SER A 407 6.02 12.65 -17.72
N ASN A 408 4.87 12.20 -18.24
CA ASN A 408 3.53 12.54 -17.77
C ASN A 408 2.94 11.48 -16.81
N SER A 409 3.72 10.48 -16.38
CA SER A 409 3.31 9.59 -15.29
C SER A 409 2.91 10.38 -14.05
N LEU A 410 1.71 10.11 -13.51
CA LEU A 410 1.26 10.77 -12.28
C LEU A 410 2.02 10.22 -11.07
N VAL A 411 2.36 8.93 -11.08
CA VAL A 411 3.15 8.28 -10.02
C VAL A 411 4.54 8.90 -9.89
N ASP A 412 5.23 9.10 -11.02
CA ASP A 412 6.52 9.78 -11.05
C ASP A 412 6.41 11.25 -10.64
N THR A 413 5.33 11.91 -11.05
CA THR A 413 5.10 13.33 -10.75
C THR A 413 4.95 13.57 -9.25
N THR A 414 4.17 12.75 -8.54
CA THR A 414 4.05 12.90 -7.08
C THR A 414 5.33 12.52 -6.36
N ALA A 415 6.05 11.47 -6.80
CA ALA A 415 7.34 11.09 -6.23
C ALA A 415 8.35 12.25 -6.32
N LYS A 416 8.47 12.89 -7.49
CA LYS A 416 9.32 14.08 -7.69
C LYS A 416 8.90 15.25 -6.82
N THR A 417 7.60 15.49 -6.67
CA THR A 417 7.05 16.56 -5.82
C THR A 417 7.39 16.32 -4.35
N PHE A 418 7.36 15.06 -3.90
CA PHE A 418 7.77 14.71 -2.54
C PHE A 418 9.27 14.86 -2.30
N GLY A 419 10.09 14.61 -3.32
CA GLY A 419 11.55 14.64 -3.25
C GLY A 419 12.11 13.41 -2.52
N SER A 420 11.72 13.21 -1.27
CA SER A 420 12.15 12.09 -0.43
C SER A 420 10.98 11.17 -0.06
N LEU A 421 11.05 9.93 -0.53
CA LEU A 421 10.12 8.87 -0.18
C LEU A 421 10.56 8.11 1.08
N GLU A 422 9.63 7.48 1.78
CA GLU A 422 9.93 6.72 3.00
C GLU A 422 10.78 5.47 2.72
N GLN A 423 11.75 5.23 3.61
CA GLN A 423 12.83 4.27 3.41
C GLN A 423 12.77 3.05 4.34
N THR A 424 11.63 2.84 5.02
CA THR A 424 11.42 1.71 5.93
C THR A 424 11.71 0.40 5.21
N GLN A 425 12.58 -0.42 5.81
CA GLN A 425 13.00 -1.70 5.24
C GLN A 425 11.84 -2.71 5.23
N ASN A 426 11.70 -3.41 4.12
CA ASN A 426 10.78 -4.53 3.95
C ASN A 426 11.26 -5.81 4.67
N HIS A 427 10.33 -6.75 4.80
CA HIS A 427 10.55 -8.09 5.32
C HIS A 427 11.06 -9.01 4.23
N ILE A 428 12.10 -9.80 4.52
CA ILE A 428 12.65 -10.80 3.57
C ILE A 428 12.78 -12.20 4.17
N ASN A 429 12.70 -12.32 5.50
CA ASN A 429 12.86 -13.60 6.19
C ASN A 429 11.51 -14.30 6.35
N TYR A 430 11.25 -15.37 5.60
CA TYR A 430 9.98 -16.12 5.66
C TYR A 430 10.25 -17.63 5.80
N PRO A 431 10.84 -18.06 6.93
CA PRO A 431 11.36 -19.42 7.08
C PRO A 431 10.25 -20.49 7.14
N ASN A 432 9.00 -20.09 7.41
CA ASN A 432 7.86 -21.00 7.47
C ASN A 432 7.01 -21.00 6.20
N SER A 433 7.41 -20.27 5.15
CA SER A 433 6.70 -20.32 3.86
C SER A 433 6.57 -21.77 3.41
N LYS A 434 5.44 -22.18 2.84
CA LYS A 434 5.36 -23.49 2.18
C LYS A 434 6.23 -23.58 0.91
N PHE A 435 6.54 -22.45 0.29
CA PHE A 435 7.34 -22.39 -0.94
C PHE A 435 8.84 -22.33 -0.66
N THR A 436 9.56 -23.28 -1.23
CA THR A 436 11.00 -23.47 -1.03
C THR A 436 11.79 -22.25 -1.51
N ASN A 437 11.45 -21.70 -2.68
CA ASN A 437 12.10 -20.53 -3.22
C ASN A 437 11.84 -19.24 -2.39
N ILE A 438 10.69 -19.09 -1.73
CA ILE A 438 10.47 -17.99 -0.76
C ILE A 438 11.29 -18.21 0.52
N ARG A 439 11.22 -19.42 1.12
CA ARG A 439 12.00 -19.74 2.34
C ARG A 439 13.50 -19.48 2.18
N ASN A 440 14.03 -19.73 0.99
CA ASN A 440 15.46 -19.63 0.69
C ASN A 440 15.86 -18.32 0.00
N ASN A 441 15.00 -17.29 0.03
CA ASN A 441 15.24 -15.97 -0.58
C ASN A 441 15.64 -16.05 -2.06
N MET A 442 14.93 -16.85 -2.85
CA MET A 442 15.19 -17.12 -4.27
C MET A 442 16.62 -17.63 -4.52
N GLY A 443 17.17 -18.43 -3.60
CA GLY A 443 18.51 -19.01 -3.69
C GLY A 443 19.63 -18.05 -3.32
N LYS A 444 19.35 -16.81 -2.90
CA LYS A 444 20.36 -15.83 -2.49
C LYS A 444 20.94 -16.07 -1.08
N GLY A 445 20.48 -17.12 -0.40
CA GLY A 445 20.88 -17.48 0.96
C GLY A 445 20.28 -16.57 2.04
N SER A 446 19.97 -17.12 3.21
CA SER A 446 19.59 -16.32 4.38
C SER A 446 20.82 -15.66 4.98
N GLY A 447 21.14 -14.44 4.55
CA GLY A 447 22.12 -13.57 5.21
C GLY A 447 21.64 -13.02 6.56
N GLY A 448 21.09 -13.86 7.44
CA GLY A 448 20.64 -13.42 8.77
C GLY A 448 20.05 -14.55 9.61
N GLY A 449 20.84 -15.06 10.57
CA GLY A 449 20.39 -16.03 11.57
C GLY A 449 21.44 -17.06 11.98
N GLY A 450 22.69 -16.63 12.21
CA GLY A 450 23.77 -17.51 12.67
C GLY A 450 23.85 -17.54 14.19
N SER A 451 23.33 -18.62 14.78
CA SER A 451 23.71 -19.11 16.10
C SER A 451 25.24 -19.22 16.23
N THR A 452 25.74 -18.85 17.40
CA THR A 452 27.14 -18.90 17.80
C THR A 452 27.70 -20.33 17.74
N GLY A 453 28.41 -20.68 16.67
CA GLY A 453 29.33 -21.81 16.59
C GLY A 453 30.76 -21.28 16.46
N LYS A 454 31.56 -21.43 17.52
CA LYS A 454 32.99 -21.12 17.55
C LYS A 454 33.70 -21.80 16.37
N THR A 455 34.35 -21.03 15.52
CA THR A 455 35.57 -21.50 14.85
C THR A 455 36.53 -20.33 14.74
N THR A 456 37.54 -20.37 15.61
CA THR A 456 38.71 -19.51 15.61
C THR A 456 39.49 -19.73 14.31
N SER A 457 39.63 -18.68 13.50
CA SER A 457 40.77 -18.56 12.59
C SER A 457 41.22 -17.12 12.54
N SER A 458 42.42 -16.94 13.07
CA SER A 458 43.15 -15.68 13.26
C SER A 458 43.65 -15.13 11.93
N TYR A 459 43.22 -13.92 11.58
CA TYR A 459 43.96 -13.05 10.66
C TYR A 459 44.12 -11.67 11.27
N THR A 460 45.34 -11.41 11.72
CA THR A 460 45.82 -10.12 12.24
C THR A 460 45.77 -9.08 11.12
N THR A 461 45.04 -7.99 11.32
CA THR A 461 45.10 -6.81 10.44
C THR A 461 45.57 -5.63 11.28
N SER A 462 46.77 -5.13 10.98
CA SER A 462 47.32 -3.92 11.60
C SER A 462 46.65 -2.69 11.01
N HIS A 463 46.05 -1.88 11.87
CA HIS A 463 45.55 -0.55 11.54
C HIS A 463 46.67 0.48 11.57
N THR A 464 46.84 1.23 10.48
CA THR A 464 47.45 2.57 10.52
C THR A 464 46.46 3.59 9.97
N THR A 465 46.17 4.57 10.82
CA THR A 465 45.27 5.69 10.64
C THR A 465 45.90 6.79 9.77
N ARG A 466 45.14 7.37 8.83
CA ARG A 466 45.29 8.79 8.47
C ARG A 466 44.04 9.39 7.82
N LYS A 467 43.64 10.55 8.34
CA LYS A 467 42.56 11.46 7.90
C LYS A 467 43.09 12.41 6.78
N PRO A 468 42.26 13.28 6.16
CA PRO A 468 42.09 13.38 4.71
C PRO A 468 42.83 14.58 4.11
N THR A 469 43.02 14.61 2.79
CA THR A 469 43.36 15.86 2.11
C THR A 469 42.66 15.94 0.76
N THR A 470 41.80 16.95 0.65
CA THR A 470 41.15 17.48 -0.53
C THR A 470 42.19 17.94 -1.54
N THR A 471 42.09 17.51 -2.81
CA THR A 471 42.53 18.35 -3.94
C THR A 471 41.69 18.08 -5.19
N THR A 472 41.43 19.18 -5.87
CA THR A 472 40.60 19.48 -7.04
C THR A 472 40.95 18.73 -8.33
N SER A 473 39.94 18.65 -9.19
CA SER A 473 39.96 18.15 -10.56
C SER A 473 40.87 18.95 -11.51
N LYS A 474 41.50 18.26 -12.46
CA LYS A 474 41.50 18.57 -13.91
C LYS A 474 42.19 17.45 -14.69
N GLY A 475 41.62 17.17 -15.87
CA GLY A 475 41.81 15.92 -16.60
C GLY A 475 43.12 15.73 -17.34
N SER A 476 43.33 14.47 -17.76
CA SER A 476 44.37 14.04 -18.68
C SER A 476 43.81 12.95 -19.61
N LYS A 477 43.96 13.18 -20.93
CA LYS A 477 43.76 12.23 -22.03
C LYS A 477 44.91 11.18 -22.03
N PRO A 478 44.84 10.08 -22.82
CA PRO A 478 44.88 8.72 -22.35
C PRO A 478 46.29 8.09 -22.48
N THR A 479 46.81 7.51 -21.41
CA THR A 479 47.92 6.57 -21.50
C THR A 479 47.40 5.21 -21.95
N SER A 480 47.96 4.70 -23.04
CA SER A 480 47.72 3.38 -23.62
C SER A 480 47.96 2.28 -22.59
N SER A 481 46.90 1.67 -22.07
CA SER A 481 46.99 0.39 -21.37
C SER A 481 46.81 -0.74 -22.39
N SER A 482 47.86 -1.52 -22.60
CA SER A 482 47.76 -2.82 -23.28
C SER A 482 47.01 -3.78 -22.34
N GLY A 483 45.72 -3.94 -22.57
CA GLY A 483 44.83 -4.80 -21.78
C GLY A 483 43.43 -4.84 -22.36
N LYS A 484 42.57 -5.72 -21.84
CA LYS A 484 41.18 -5.95 -22.34
C LYS A 484 40.30 -4.69 -22.40
N CYS A 485 40.69 -3.62 -21.71
CA CYS A 485 39.94 -2.39 -21.57
C CYS A 485 40.41 -1.25 -22.49
N SER A 486 41.41 -1.49 -23.34
CA SER A 486 41.92 -0.49 -24.27
C SER A 486 40.84 -0.03 -25.25
N GLY A 487 40.59 1.28 -25.30
CA GLY A 487 39.60 1.89 -26.20
C GLY A 487 38.13 1.75 -25.76
N VAL A 488 37.85 1.16 -24.59
CA VAL A 488 36.48 1.00 -24.07
C VAL A 488 36.13 2.13 -23.10
N ALA A 489 35.02 2.82 -23.34
CA ALA A 489 34.58 3.96 -22.53
C ALA A 489 34.19 3.55 -21.10
N ALA A 490 34.36 4.46 -20.14
CA ALA A 490 33.87 4.27 -18.78
C ALA A 490 32.34 4.28 -18.73
N TRP A 491 31.73 3.46 -17.87
CA TRP A 491 30.29 3.46 -17.66
C TRP A 491 29.81 4.83 -17.19
N ASN A 492 28.68 5.26 -17.75
CA ASN A 492 28.02 6.52 -17.48
C ASN A 492 26.51 6.29 -17.29
N ALA A 493 26.00 6.74 -16.14
CA ALA A 493 24.61 6.64 -15.71
C ALA A 493 23.58 7.21 -16.69
N SER A 494 23.94 8.24 -17.46
CA SER A 494 23.03 8.93 -18.38
C SER A 494 22.99 8.32 -19.79
N THR A 495 23.79 7.28 -20.06
CA THR A 495 23.88 6.67 -21.40
C THR A 495 22.95 5.45 -21.51
N ASN A 496 22.28 5.31 -22.66
CA ASN A 496 21.52 4.12 -23.01
C ASN A 496 22.44 3.11 -23.71
N TYR A 497 22.70 1.98 -23.08
CA TYR A 497 23.51 0.90 -23.62
C TYR A 497 22.62 -0.12 -24.33
N LYS A 498 23.02 -0.52 -25.55
CA LYS A 498 22.37 -1.60 -26.30
C LYS A 498 22.96 -2.96 -25.89
N PRO A 499 22.27 -4.08 -26.14
CA PRO A 499 22.84 -5.42 -25.93
C PRO A 499 24.20 -5.54 -26.62
N LYS A 500 25.16 -6.18 -25.94
CA LYS A 500 26.58 -6.32 -26.32
C LYS A 500 27.44 -5.04 -26.23
N ALA A 501 26.90 -3.91 -25.81
CA ALA A 501 27.73 -2.73 -25.51
C ALA A 501 28.73 -3.04 -24.40
N SER A 502 29.96 -2.54 -24.52
CA SER A 502 31.03 -2.76 -23.54
C SER A 502 31.44 -1.47 -22.85
N VAL A 503 31.67 -1.54 -21.55
CA VAL A 503 32.07 -0.40 -20.70
C VAL A 503 33.13 -0.81 -19.69
N THR A 504 33.91 0.15 -19.20
CA THR A 504 34.80 -0.05 -18.04
C THR A 504 34.15 0.50 -16.78
N TYR A 505 34.16 -0.27 -15.69
CA TYR A 505 33.62 0.16 -14.40
C TYR A 505 34.34 -0.58 -13.27
N ASN A 506 34.79 0.16 -12.24
CA ASN A 506 35.56 -0.36 -11.10
C ASN A 506 36.77 -1.24 -11.48
N GLY A 507 37.49 -0.86 -12.55
CA GLY A 507 38.68 -1.59 -13.00
C GLY A 507 38.38 -2.92 -13.68
N HIS A 508 37.14 -3.15 -14.13
CA HIS A 508 36.73 -4.35 -14.87
C HIS A 508 36.08 -3.97 -16.21
N LEU A 509 36.16 -4.88 -17.18
CA LEU A 509 35.43 -4.80 -18.45
C LEU A 509 34.07 -5.47 -18.30
N TRP A 510 33.01 -4.78 -18.68
CA TRP A 510 31.64 -5.29 -18.61
C TRP A 510 30.99 -5.27 -19.97
N THR A 511 30.14 -6.27 -20.26
CA THR A 511 29.31 -6.31 -21.48
C THR A 511 27.83 -6.38 -21.11
N ALA A 512 27.01 -5.50 -21.68
CA ALA A 512 25.57 -5.50 -21.48
C ALA A 512 24.95 -6.74 -22.15
N ASN A 513 24.08 -7.46 -21.43
CA ASN A 513 23.36 -8.60 -21.97
C ASN A 513 22.04 -8.19 -22.65
N ASP A 514 21.46 -7.06 -22.22
CA ASP A 514 20.25 -6.45 -22.79
C ASP A 514 20.39 -4.91 -22.84
N TYR A 515 19.34 -4.19 -23.25
CA TYR A 515 19.26 -2.74 -23.12
C TYR A 515 19.36 -2.32 -21.66
N SER A 516 20.19 -1.31 -21.40
CA SER A 516 20.51 -0.85 -20.04
C SER A 516 20.53 0.68 -19.99
N HIS A 517 19.89 1.26 -18.97
CA HIS A 517 19.96 2.70 -18.68
C HIS A 517 20.07 2.92 -17.18
N ASN A 518 21.11 3.62 -16.75
CA ASN A 518 21.40 3.86 -15.33
C ASN A 518 21.63 2.58 -14.48
N ASP A 519 21.72 1.40 -15.11
CA ASP A 519 22.05 0.15 -14.43
C ASP A 519 23.57 0.03 -14.25
N ILE A 520 24.02 0.01 -12.99
CA ILE A 520 25.43 -0.05 -12.63
C ILE A 520 25.99 -1.48 -12.89
N PRO A 521 27.09 -1.64 -13.66
CA PRO A 521 27.71 -2.95 -13.87
C PRO A 521 28.12 -3.62 -12.56
N GLY A 522 27.76 -4.89 -12.40
CA GLY A 522 27.98 -5.68 -11.19
C GLY A 522 26.92 -5.52 -10.08
N ASN A 523 25.93 -4.62 -10.26
CA ASN A 523 24.89 -4.39 -9.25
C ASN A 523 23.68 -5.35 -9.41
N TYR A 524 23.39 -5.76 -10.65
CA TYR A 524 22.27 -6.66 -10.98
C TYR A 524 22.77 -7.91 -11.72
N ALA A 525 22.43 -9.09 -11.22
CA ALA A 525 22.73 -10.34 -11.91
C ALA A 525 21.94 -10.41 -13.22
N GLY A 526 22.64 -10.66 -14.34
CA GLY A 526 22.01 -10.87 -15.65
C GLY A 526 21.96 -9.65 -16.58
N VAL A 527 22.10 -8.41 -16.09
CA VAL A 527 22.11 -7.20 -16.95
C VAL A 527 23.49 -6.97 -17.56
N TRP A 528 24.54 -7.18 -16.78
CA TRP A 528 25.93 -7.02 -17.20
C TRP A 528 26.71 -8.31 -16.94
N THR A 529 27.57 -8.69 -17.88
CA THR A 529 28.52 -9.79 -17.74
C THR A 529 29.91 -9.23 -17.50
N ASP A 530 30.54 -9.59 -16.37
CA ASP A 530 31.95 -9.28 -16.10
C ASP A 530 32.86 -10.08 -17.05
N LYS A 531 33.74 -9.39 -17.76
CA LYS A 531 34.73 -9.97 -18.70
C LYS A 531 36.14 -10.02 -18.10
N GLY A 532 36.27 -9.63 -16.83
CA GLY A 532 37.47 -9.64 -16.03
C GLY A 532 38.10 -8.26 -15.86
N LYS A 533 39.18 -8.24 -15.06
CA LYS A 533 39.95 -7.04 -14.74
C LYS A 533 40.55 -6.37 -15.98
N CYS A 534 40.48 -5.05 -15.95
CA CYS A 534 41.49 -4.17 -16.53
C CYS A 534 42.72 -4.22 -15.60
#